data_AF-A0A0F9QUD3-F1
#
_entry.id   AF-A0A0F9QUD3-F1
#
_cell.length_a   1.000
_cell.length_b   1.000
_cell.length_c   1.000
_cell.angle_alpha   90.00
_cell.angle_beta   90.00
_cell.angle_gamma   90.00
#
_symmetry.space_group_name_H-M   'P 1'
#
loop_
_entity.id
_entity.type
_entity.pdbx_description
1 polymer ?
#
loop_
_entity_poly.entity_id
_entity_poly.type
_entity_poly.pdbx_seq_one_letter_code
_entity_poly.pdbx_strand_id
1 'polypeptide(L)'
;MNLRDFRQMWEKDGLHFVEIERRKQGGATWILYNVTEPMSTSEYGRHYGLIVVEKQRKVVAHNFKNTQGGNWTRELTAWWEEHYAEGLVDGGGHQICA
;
A
#
# COMPACT_ATOMS: atom_id res chain seq x y z
N MET A 1 15.48 -1.16 0.63
CA MET A 1 15.04 -1.14 -0.79
C MET A 1 14.43 0.22 -1.08
N ASN A 2 14.59 0.81 -2.27
CA ASN A 2 13.89 2.06 -2.62
C ASN A 2 12.50 1.76 -3.21
N LEU A 3 11.64 2.76 -3.36
CA LEU A 3 10.26 2.58 -3.84
C LEU A 3 10.19 1.99 -5.26
N ARG A 4 11.11 2.39 -6.15
CA ARG A 4 11.16 1.87 -7.52
C ARG A 4 11.45 0.38 -7.54
N ASP A 5 12.50 -0.04 -6.84
CA ASP A 5 12.92 -1.45 -6.77
C ASP A 5 11.84 -2.31 -6.11
N PHE A 6 11.19 -1.77 -5.07
CA PHE A 6 10.08 -2.42 -4.38
C PHE A 6 8.92 -2.68 -5.33
N ARG A 7 8.50 -1.68 -6.09
CA ARG A 7 7.44 -1.84 -7.10
C ARG A 7 7.84 -2.82 -8.19
N GLN A 8 9.05 -2.68 -8.73
CA GLN A 8 9.54 -3.56 -9.80
C GLN A 8 9.59 -5.04 -9.39
N MET A 9 9.85 -5.33 -8.12
CA MET A 9 9.80 -6.70 -7.61
C MET A 9 8.40 -7.31 -7.77
N TRP A 10 7.36 -6.57 -7.41
CA TRP A 10 5.97 -7.04 -7.50
C TRP A 10 5.45 -6.99 -8.95
N GLU A 11 5.85 -5.98 -9.72
CA GLU A 11 5.48 -5.86 -11.14
C GLU A 11 6.07 -7.00 -11.99
N LYS A 12 7.21 -7.58 -11.59
CA LYS A 12 7.76 -8.80 -12.21
C LYS A 12 6.89 -10.03 -12.00
N ASP A 13 6.16 -10.09 -10.90
CA ASP A 13 5.19 -11.15 -10.61
C ASP A 13 3.83 -10.91 -11.31
N GLY A 14 3.77 -9.88 -12.16
CA GLY A 14 2.60 -9.53 -12.95
C GLY A 14 1.66 -8.53 -12.27
N LEU A 15 1.98 -8.01 -11.08
CA LEU A 15 1.11 -7.05 -10.39
C LEU A 15 1.21 -5.64 -10.99
N HIS A 16 0.11 -4.91 -10.97
CA HIS A 16 0.08 -3.51 -11.41
C HIS A 16 -0.32 -2.59 -10.27
N PHE A 17 0.36 -1.45 -10.16
CA PHE A 17 0.21 -0.49 -9.07
C PHE A 17 -0.43 0.79 -9.59
N VAL A 18 -1.54 1.20 -8.97
CA VAL A 18 -2.19 2.49 -9.19
C VAL A 18 -2.12 3.29 -7.90
N GLU A 19 -1.39 4.41 -7.92
CA GLU A 19 -1.34 5.31 -6.77
C GLU A 19 -2.71 5.96 -6.57
N ILE A 20 -3.28 5.81 -5.38
CA ILE A 20 -4.57 6.40 -5.00
C ILE A 20 -4.34 7.66 -4.19
N GLU A 21 -3.42 7.60 -3.22
CA GLU A 21 -3.17 8.71 -2.32
C GLU A 21 -1.73 8.75 -1.83
N ARG A 22 -1.22 9.96 -1.57
CA ARG A 22 0.12 10.20 -1.03
C ARG A 22 0.07 11.30 0.02
N ARG A 23 0.59 11.01 1.22
CA ARG A 23 0.66 11.96 2.34
C ARG A 23 2.06 12.00 2.97
N LYS A 24 2.36 13.07 3.69
CA LYS A 24 3.61 13.24 4.45
C LYS A 24 3.32 13.37 5.92
N GLN A 25 3.98 12.57 6.75
CA GLN A 25 3.78 12.57 8.19
C GLN A 25 4.93 11.87 8.92
N GLY A 26 5.29 12.32 10.13
CA GLY A 26 6.41 11.76 10.90
C GLY A 26 7.78 11.82 10.20
N GLY A 27 7.96 12.72 9.23
CA GLY A 27 9.14 12.77 8.35
C GLY A 27 9.24 11.61 7.34
N ALA A 28 8.16 10.84 7.17
CA ALA A 28 7.99 9.81 6.17
C ALA A 28 6.94 10.21 5.11
N THR A 29 7.02 9.58 3.95
CA THR A 29 6.02 9.67 2.88
C THR A 29 5.22 8.38 2.86
N TRP A 30 3.92 8.51 3.04
CA TRP A 30 2.98 7.40 3.04
C TRP A 30 2.25 7.39 1.70
N ILE A 31 2.13 6.21 1.10
CA ILE A 31 1.54 6.06 -0.23
C ILE A 31 0.57 4.89 -0.19
N LEU A 32 -0.67 5.16 -0.59
CA LEU A 32 -1.70 4.15 -0.81
C LEU A 32 -1.74 3.78 -2.28
N TYR A 33 -1.56 2.50 -2.57
CA TYR A 33 -1.72 1.90 -3.88
C TYR A 33 -2.94 0.99 -3.90
N ASN A 34 -3.68 1.02 -5.01
CA ASN A 34 -4.49 -0.10 -5.45
C ASN A 34 -3.60 -1.01 -6.32
N VAL A 35 -3.51 -2.28 -5.96
CA VAL A 35 -2.72 -3.28 -6.68
C VAL A 35 -3.67 -4.26 -7.37
N THR A 36 -3.41 -4.57 -8.63
CA THR A 36 -4.29 -5.40 -9.47
C THR A 36 -3.52 -6.51 -10.18
N GLU A 37 -4.13 -7.70 -10.31
CA GLU A 37 -3.61 -8.84 -11.06
C GLU A 37 -4.22 -8.92 -12.48
N PRO A 38 -3.41 -9.10 -13.55
CA PRO A 38 -3.87 -9.10 -14.94
C PRO A 38 -4.72 -10.31 -15.32
N MET A 39 -4.60 -11.44 -14.61
CA MET A 39 -5.34 -12.69 -14.89
C MET A 39 -6.71 -12.76 -14.20
N SER A 40 -7.18 -11.69 -13.55
CA SER A 40 -8.51 -11.61 -12.95
C SER A 40 -9.60 -11.42 -14.02
N THR A 41 -9.76 -12.41 -14.87
CA THR A 41 -10.84 -12.51 -15.85
C THR A 41 -12.18 -12.70 -15.14
N SER A 42 -13.02 -11.64 -15.12
CA SER A 42 -14.49 -11.62 -14.97
C SER A 42 -14.93 -10.55 -13.97
N GLU A 43 -15.17 -9.31 -14.43
CA GLU A 43 -16.03 -8.26 -13.81
C GLU A 43 -15.89 -7.92 -12.29
N TYR A 44 -14.96 -8.57 -11.60
CA TYR A 44 -14.69 -8.56 -10.17
C TYR A 44 -13.18 -8.73 -10.02
N GLY A 45 -12.45 -7.67 -10.36
CA GLY A 45 -11.02 -7.59 -10.08
C GLY A 45 -10.78 -7.90 -8.60
N ARG A 46 -9.83 -8.78 -8.27
CA ARG A 46 -9.29 -8.76 -6.91
C ARG A 46 -8.59 -7.42 -6.73
N HIS A 47 -9.18 -6.57 -5.90
CA HIS A 47 -8.61 -5.28 -5.53
C HIS A 47 -7.75 -5.51 -4.30
N TYR A 48 -6.49 -5.12 -4.38
CA TYR A 48 -5.60 -5.18 -3.22
C TYR A 48 -5.24 -3.77 -2.80
N GLY A 49 -5.36 -3.50 -1.52
CA GLY A 49 -4.81 -2.30 -0.90
C GLY A 49 -3.36 -2.53 -0.50
N LEU A 50 -2.51 -1.56 -0.80
CA LEU A 50 -1.12 -1.59 -0.34
C LEU A 50 -0.72 -0.21 0.17
N ILE A 51 -0.32 -0.15 1.43
CA ILE A 51 0.33 1.03 2.02
C ILE A 51 1.84 0.82 1.92
N VAL A 52 2.56 1.84 1.46
CA VAL A 52 4.02 1.87 1.45
C VAL A 52 4.49 3.14 2.17
N VAL A 53 5.42 2.96 3.10
CA VAL A 53 6.01 4.07 3.86
C VAL A 53 7.47 4.23 3.44
N GLU A 54 7.81 5.40 2.92
CA GLU A 54 9.15 5.77 2.50
C GLU A 54 9.75 6.81 3.45
N LYS A 55 10.96 6.56 3.94
CA LYS A 55 11.77 7.52 4.69
C LYS A 55 13.17 7.56 4.10
N GLN A 56 13.68 8.77 3.82
CA GLN A 56 15.01 8.97 3.22
C GLN A 56 15.24 8.11 1.96
N ARG A 57 14.26 8.06 1.04
CA ARG A 57 14.27 7.27 -0.22
C ARG A 57 14.38 5.75 -0.03
N LYS A 58 14.04 5.24 1.16
CA LYS A 58 13.97 3.82 1.47
C LYS A 58 12.56 3.46 1.91
N VAL A 59 12.04 2.37 1.37
CA VAL A 59 10.84 1.73 1.91
C VAL A 59 11.20 1.15 3.27
N VAL A 60 10.50 1.59 4.31
CA VAL A 60 10.74 1.22 5.71
C VAL A 60 9.61 0.36 6.29
N ALA A 61 8.39 0.53 5.79
CA ALA A 61 7.25 -0.31 6.13
C ALA A 61 6.33 -0.47 4.91
N HIS A 62 5.57 -1.55 4.88
CA HIS A 62 4.45 -1.74 3.97
C HIS A 62 3.38 -2.62 4.64
N ASN A 63 2.13 -2.43 4.26
CA ASN A 63 1.03 -3.28 4.71
C ASN A 63 0.09 -3.57 3.54
N PHE A 64 -0.41 -4.80 3.47
CA PHE A 64 -1.17 -5.32 2.35
C PHE A 64 -2.52 -5.86 2.83
N LYS A 65 -3.59 -5.50 2.12
CA LYS A 65 -4.95 -5.96 2.41
C LYS A 65 -5.62 -6.45 1.14
N ASN A 66 -6.23 -7.62 1.20
CA ASN A 66 -7.15 -8.07 0.17
C ASN A 66 -8.52 -7.43 0.40
N THR A 67 -9.03 -6.70 -0.59
CA THR A 67 -10.39 -6.15 -0.56
C THR A 67 -11.25 -6.99 -1.51
N GLN A 68 -12.15 -7.80 -0.95
CA GLN A 68 -13.08 -8.64 -1.71
C GLN A 68 -14.52 -8.14 -1.52
N GLY A 69 -15.33 -8.18 -2.57
CA GLY A 69 -16.75 -7.80 -2.49
C GLY A 69 -17.01 -6.31 -2.68
N GLY A 70 -18.24 -5.87 -2.37
CA GLY A 70 -18.88 -4.58 -2.69
C GLY A 70 -18.04 -3.29 -2.64
N ASN A 71 -18.38 -2.32 -1.78
CA ASN A 71 -17.82 -0.95 -1.80
C ASN A 71 -16.37 -0.89 -1.29
N TRP A 72 -15.46 -1.59 -2.00
CA TRP A 72 -14.05 -1.78 -1.67
C TRP A 72 -13.32 -0.45 -1.48
N THR A 73 -13.70 0.60 -2.21
CA THR A 73 -13.13 1.94 -2.05
C THR A 73 -13.32 2.44 -0.62
N ARG A 74 -14.52 2.28 -0.04
CA ARG A 74 -14.80 2.72 1.33
C ARG A 74 -13.99 1.94 2.35
N GLU A 75 -13.89 0.62 2.19
CA GLU A 75 -13.12 -0.24 3.09
C GLU A 75 -11.61 0.04 3.02
N LEU A 76 -11.11 0.32 1.81
CA LEU A 76 -9.73 0.68 1.57
C LEU A 76 -9.40 2.03 2.21
N THR A 77 -10.26 3.03 2.03
CA THR A 77 -10.10 4.35 2.65
C THR A 77 -10.15 4.25 4.17
N ALA A 78 -11.11 3.54 4.75
CA ALA A 78 -11.18 3.39 6.21
C ALA A 78 -9.93 2.72 6.79
N TRP A 79 -9.45 1.66 6.15
CA TRP A 79 -8.22 0.97 6.53
C TRP A 79 -6.96 1.84 6.39
N TRP A 80 -6.91 2.67 5.34
CA TRP A 80 -5.86 3.66 5.15
C TRP A 80 -5.84 4.69 6.28
N GLU A 81 -6.98 5.30 6.60
CA GLU A 81 -7.06 6.30 7.68
C GLU A 81 -6.69 5.70 9.05
N GLU A 82 -7.11 4.47 9.32
CA GLU A 82 -6.74 3.73 10.53
C GLU A 82 -5.22 3.60 10.66
N HIS A 83 -4.53 3.12 9.63
CA HIS A 83 -3.06 2.95 9.68
C HIS A 83 -2.30 4.27 9.59
N TYR A 84 -2.87 5.26 8.93
CA TYR A 84 -2.28 6.58 8.84
C TYR A 84 -2.31 7.29 10.21
N ALA A 85 -3.36 7.08 11.01
CA ALA A 85 -3.44 7.54 12.39
C ALA A 85 -2.65 6.64 13.38
N GLU A 86 -2.82 5.33 13.22
CA GLU A 86 -2.20 4.20 13.94
C GLU A 86 -0.67 4.22 13.93
N GLY A 87 -0.13 4.56 12.76
CA GLY A 87 1.22 4.21 12.38
C GLY A 87 1.36 2.77 11.89
N LEU A 88 2.53 2.45 11.35
CA LEU A 88 2.89 1.12 10.85
C LEU A 88 4.19 0.67 11.48
N VAL A 89 4.30 -0.61 11.80
CA VAL A 89 5.55 -1.17 12.31
C VAL A 89 6.53 -1.37 11.15
N ASP A 90 7.75 -0.88 11.32
CA ASP A 90 8.83 -1.08 10.36
C ASP A 90 9.41 -2.50 10.44
N GLY A 91 10.28 -2.86 9.49
CA GLY A 91 10.94 -4.18 9.47
C GLY A 91 11.84 -4.48 10.68
N GLY A 92 12.10 -3.50 11.55
CA GLY A 92 12.84 -3.64 12.80
C GLY A 92 11.96 -3.65 14.05
N GLY A 93 10.63 -3.63 13.91
CA GLY A 93 9.70 -3.63 15.04
C GLY A 93 9.40 -2.24 15.62
N HIS A 94 9.86 -1.15 15.00
CA HIS A 94 9.59 0.20 15.46
C HIS A 94 8.30 0.74 14.85
N GLN A 95 7.43 1.30 15.67
CA GLN A 95 6.23 1.97 15.19
C GLN A 95 6.60 3.27 14.48
N ILE A 96 6.30 3.35 13.19
CA ILE A 96 6.32 4.56 12.40
C ILE A 96 4.98 5.24 12.64
N CYS A 97 4.91 6.07 13.67
CA CYS A 97 3.71 6.85 13.95
C CYS A 97 3.52 7.97 12.94
N ALA A 98 2.23 8.29 12.81
CA ALA A 98 1.74 9.64 12.62
C ALA A 98 2.57 10.73 13.34
#